data_AF-A0A1M6X2G2-F1
#
_entry.id   AF-A0A1M6X2G2-F1
#
_cell.length_a   1.000
_cell.length_b   1.000
_cell.length_c   1.000
_cell.angle_alpha   90.00
_cell.angle_beta   90.00
_cell.angle_gamma   90.00
#
_symmetry.space_group_name_H-M   'P 1'
#
loop_
_entity.id
_entity.type
_entity.pdbx_description
1 polymer ?
#
loop_
_entity_poly.entity_id
_entity_poly.type
_entity_poly.pdbx_seq_one_letter_code
_entity_poly.pdbx_strand_id
1 'polypeptide(L)'
;MSVSAPSATPQRFTGNCPVTVTFSAKVTLKLDGKTTISYRWVSDEGATSGVKSQTVAGRGTKTVTLTSKETFKKDAEAGWALQLLSPREVTTEKARVS
;
A
#
# COMPACT_ATOMS: atom_id res chain seq x y z
N MET A 1 0.40 -10.31 -13.93
CA MET A 1 0.26 -9.72 -12.58
C MET A 1 0.40 -8.22 -12.71
N SER A 2 -0.40 -7.45 -11.99
CA SER A 2 -0.30 -6.00 -11.93
C SER A 2 -0.39 -5.50 -10.49
N VAL A 3 0.27 -4.37 -10.22
CA VAL A 3 0.21 -3.67 -8.94
C VAL A 3 -0.15 -2.23 -9.26
N SER A 4 -1.20 -1.71 -8.63
CA SER A 4 -1.60 -0.32 -8.77
C SER A 4 -0.82 0.55 -7.81
N ALA A 5 -0.54 1.79 -8.23
CA ALA A 5 -0.09 2.81 -7.30
C ALA A 5 -1.13 2.98 -6.18
N PRO A 6 -0.67 3.22 -4.94
CA PRO A 6 -1.59 3.47 -3.85
C PRO A 6 -2.43 4.72 -4.11
N SER A 7 -3.55 4.77 -3.41
CA SER A 7 -4.39 5.95 -3.23
C SER A 7 -4.45 6.27 -1.74
N ALA A 8 -4.58 7.54 -1.39
CA ALA A 8 -4.70 7.98 -0.01
C ALA A 8 -6.11 8.49 0.26
N THR A 9 -6.66 8.17 1.44
CA THR A 9 -8.00 8.61 1.85
C THR A 9 -7.99 9.04 3.32
N PRO A 10 -8.26 10.33 3.63
CA PRO A 10 -8.38 11.44 2.67
C PRO A 10 -7.05 11.73 1.96
N GLN A 11 -7.11 12.14 0.68
CA GLN A 11 -5.91 12.59 -0.06
C GLN A 11 -5.50 14.00 0.35
N ARG A 12 -6.49 14.86 0.61
CA ARG A 12 -6.30 16.18 1.18
C ARG A 12 -7.15 16.33 2.41
N PHE A 13 -6.59 16.89 3.47
CA PHE A 13 -7.34 17.16 4.69
C PHE A 13 -7.06 18.56 5.20
N THR A 14 -8.12 19.34 5.38
CA THR A 14 -8.06 20.66 6.00
C THR A 14 -8.98 20.64 7.21
N GLY A 15 -8.40 20.74 8.40
CA GLY A 15 -9.14 20.66 9.65
C GLY A 15 -8.23 20.36 10.83
N ASN A 16 -8.82 20.09 11.99
CA ASN A 16 -8.08 19.80 13.20
C ASN A 16 -7.41 18.42 13.13
N CYS A 17 -6.13 18.38 13.49
CA CYS A 17 -5.42 17.13 13.77
C CYS A 17 -5.85 16.55 15.13
N PRO A 18 -5.76 15.22 15.34
CA PRO A 18 -5.15 14.23 14.44
C PRO A 18 -6.08 13.73 13.33
N VAL A 19 -5.51 13.45 12.16
CA VAL A 19 -6.20 12.78 11.05
C VAL A 19 -5.52 11.45 10.73
N THR A 20 -6.32 10.41 10.54
CA THR A 20 -5.82 9.12 10.04
C THR A 20 -6.05 9.02 8.55
N VAL A 21 -4.97 8.88 7.79
CA VAL A 21 -5.03 8.62 6.36
C VAL A 21 -4.80 7.14 6.10
N THR A 22 -5.64 6.56 5.25
CA THR A 22 -5.48 5.18 4.78
C THR A 22 -4.90 5.20 3.38
N PHE A 23 -3.74 4.55 3.22
CA PHE A 23 -3.15 4.25 1.93
C PHE A 23 -3.62 2.88 1.46
N SER A 24 -4.09 2.78 0.21
CA SER A 24 -4.64 1.54 -0.36
C SER A 24 -4.07 1.28 -1.75
N ALA A 25 -3.47 0.10 -1.95
CA ALA A 25 -2.98 -0.38 -3.23
C ALA A 25 -3.62 -1.73 -3.58
N LYS A 26 -3.90 -1.96 -4.86
CA LYS A 26 -4.44 -3.24 -5.36
C LYS A 26 -3.37 -4.04 -6.08
N VAL A 27 -3.29 -5.32 -5.73
CA VAL A 27 -2.43 -6.33 -6.37
C VAL A 27 -3.34 -7.33 -7.08
N THR A 28 -3.20 -7.42 -8.40
CA THR A 28 -3.96 -8.38 -9.23
C THR A 28 -3.05 -9.49 -9.72
N LEU A 29 -3.38 -10.72 -9.37
CA LEU A 29 -2.60 -11.92 -9.65
C LEU A 29 -3.49 -13.01 -10.25
N LYS A 30 -2.95 -13.77 -11.19
CA LYS A 30 -3.58 -15.00 -11.69
C LYS A 30 -3.07 -16.14 -10.82
N LEU A 31 -3.99 -16.79 -10.13
CA LEU A 31 -3.70 -17.92 -9.25
C LEU A 31 -4.02 -19.24 -9.94
N ASP A 32 -3.19 -20.22 -9.65
CA ASP A 32 -3.50 -21.63 -9.86
C ASP A 32 -2.99 -22.42 -8.65
N GLY A 33 -3.62 -22.17 -7.49
CA GLY A 33 -3.20 -22.71 -6.20
C GLY A 33 -2.98 -21.61 -5.16
N LYS A 34 -1.86 -21.69 -4.43
CA LYS A 34 -1.53 -20.81 -3.30
C LYS A 34 -0.34 -19.93 -3.65
N THR A 35 -0.43 -18.63 -3.36
CA THR A 35 0.66 -17.66 -3.56
C THR A 35 0.76 -16.75 -2.37
N THR A 36 1.98 -16.53 -1.89
CA THR A 36 2.26 -15.58 -0.81
C THR A 36 2.64 -14.23 -1.41
N ILE A 37 1.91 -13.20 -0.99
CA ILE A 37 2.21 -11.80 -1.27
C ILE A 37 3.01 -11.28 -0.09
N SER A 38 4.26 -10.86 -0.31
CA SER A 38 5.07 -10.18 0.70
C SER A 38 5.32 -8.76 0.25
N TYR A 39 5.11 -7.79 1.15
CA TYR A 39 5.18 -6.37 0.81
C TYR A 39 5.57 -5.52 2.02
N ARG A 40 6.00 -4.30 1.76
CA ARG A 40 6.15 -3.23 2.76
C ARG A 40 5.76 -1.89 2.16
N TRP A 41 5.52 -0.93 3.02
CA TRP A 41 5.27 0.46 2.62
C TRP A 41 6.56 1.27 2.77
N VAL A 42 6.82 2.16 1.82
CA VAL A 42 8.01 3.02 1.80
C VAL A 42 7.56 4.46 1.73
N SER A 43 7.99 5.28 2.68
CA SER A 43 7.67 6.71 2.73
C SER A 43 8.52 7.52 1.75
N ASP A 44 8.17 8.79 1.56
CA ASP A 44 8.97 9.74 0.78
C ASP A 44 10.41 9.90 1.28
N GLU A 45 10.58 9.85 2.60
CA GLU A 45 11.86 9.98 3.30
C GLU A 45 12.65 8.65 3.33
N GLY A 46 12.13 7.58 2.71
CA GLY A 46 12.77 6.27 2.67
C GLY A 46 12.55 5.42 3.93
N ALA A 47 11.75 5.89 4.89
CA ALA A 47 11.32 5.07 6.01
C ALA A 47 10.47 3.90 5.52
N THR A 48 10.67 2.72 6.10
CA THR A 48 9.94 1.52 5.65
C THR A 48 9.12 0.91 6.77
N SER A 49 7.94 0.41 6.44
CA SER A 49 7.19 -0.45 7.36
C SER A 49 7.86 -1.81 7.50
N GLY A 50 7.52 -2.53 8.57
CA GLY A 50 7.80 -3.96 8.64
C GLY A 50 7.23 -4.70 7.42
N VAL A 51 7.89 -5.79 7.03
CA VAL A 51 7.43 -6.66 5.94
C VAL A 51 6.17 -7.39 6.38
N LYS A 52 5.10 -7.25 5.60
CA LYS A 52 3.83 -7.94 5.77
C LYS A 52 3.74 -9.04 4.72
N SER A 53 3.20 -10.18 5.14
CA SER A 53 2.96 -11.32 4.25
C SER A 53 1.50 -11.75 4.33
N GLN A 54 0.88 -11.97 3.17
CA GLN A 54 -0.49 -12.45 3.06
C GLN A 54 -0.54 -13.58 2.05
N THR A 55 -1.06 -14.73 2.46
CA THR A 55 -1.26 -15.82 1.53
C THR A 55 -2.63 -15.74 0.87
N VAL A 56 -2.67 -15.87 -0.45
CA VAL A 56 -3.87 -15.92 -1.26
C VAL A 56 -3.94 -17.29 -1.91
N ALA A 57 -5.08 -17.96 -1.80
CA ALA A 57 -5.32 -19.25 -2.46
C ALA A 57 -6.54 -19.16 -3.37
N GLY A 58 -6.51 -19.93 -4.46
CA GLY A 58 -7.63 -20.06 -5.38
C GLY A 58 -7.19 -20.35 -6.80
N ARG A 59 -8.14 -20.27 -7.73
CA ARG A 59 -7.90 -20.35 -9.16
C ARG A 59 -8.44 -19.11 -9.86
N GLY A 60 -7.82 -18.75 -10.98
CA GLY A 60 -8.22 -17.60 -11.79
C GLY A 60 -7.66 -16.27 -11.28
N THR A 61 -8.18 -15.17 -11.80
CA THR A 61 -7.72 -13.83 -11.43
C THR A 61 -8.27 -13.41 -10.07
N LYS A 62 -7.38 -12.99 -9.16
CA LYS A 62 -7.72 -12.43 -7.85
C LYS A 62 -7.12 -11.05 -7.71
N THR A 63 -7.86 -10.18 -7.04
CA THR A 63 -7.42 -8.84 -6.67
C THR A 63 -7.40 -8.74 -5.15
N VAL A 64 -6.26 -8.34 -4.61
CA VAL A 64 -6.05 -8.13 -3.18
C VAL A 64 -5.81 -6.65 -2.93
N THR A 65 -6.51 -6.10 -1.96
CA THR A 65 -6.29 -4.72 -1.49
C THR A 65 -5.37 -4.75 -0.28
N LEU A 66 -4.25 -4.05 -0.38
CA LEU A 66 -3.28 -3.88 0.70
C LEU A 66 -3.40 -2.47 1.24
N THR A 67 -3.42 -2.34 2.58
CA THR A 67 -3.62 -1.05 3.23
C THR A 67 -2.57 -0.73 4.27
N SER A 68 -2.21 0.55 4.39
CA SER A 68 -1.51 1.11 5.55
C SER A 68 -2.30 2.27 6.12
N LYS A 69 -2.20 2.49 7.43
CA LYS A 69 -2.83 3.63 8.11
C LYS A 69 -1.74 4.45 8.76
N GLU A 70 -1.75 5.74 8.51
CA GLU A 70 -0.84 6.69 9.12
C GLU A 70 -1.64 7.79 9.80
N THR A 71 -1.23 8.18 11.00
CA THR A 71 -1.89 9.24 11.76
C THR A 71 -1.01 10.48 11.80
N PHE A 72 -1.51 11.55 11.20
CA PHE A 72 -0.85 12.85 11.18
C PHE A 72 -1.38 13.68 12.36
N LYS A 73 -0.45 14.14 13.21
CA LYS A 73 -0.76 14.93 14.41
C LYS A 73 -0.56 16.43 14.20
N LYS A 74 0.02 16.82 13.08
CA LYS A 74 0.30 18.18 12.65
C LYS A 74 0.22 18.22 11.13
N ASP A 75 0.21 19.42 10.57
CA ASP A 75 0.29 19.62 9.12
C ASP A 75 1.55 18.92 8.57
N ALA A 76 1.35 18.10 7.55
CA ALA A 76 2.38 17.31 6.94
C ALA A 76 2.01 16.96 5.51
N GLU A 77 2.96 17.18 4.60
CA GLU A 77 2.95 16.51 3.32
C GLU A 77 3.68 15.18 3.48
N ALA A 78 3.05 14.10 3.05
CA ALA A 78 3.67 12.78 3.10
C ALA A 78 3.27 11.96 1.89
N GLY A 79 4.12 11.02 1.52
CA GLY A 79 3.81 10.08 0.47
C GLY A 79 4.29 8.69 0.79
N TRP A 80 3.52 7.71 0.33
CA TRP A 80 3.80 6.30 0.56
C TRP A 80 3.66 5.52 -0.74
N ALA A 81 4.65 4.68 -1.01
CA ALA A 81 4.62 3.67 -2.07
C ALA A 81 4.42 2.28 -1.47
N LEU A 82 3.85 1.38 -2.27
CA LEU A 82 3.87 -0.04 -1.99
C LEU A 82 5.12 -0.65 -2.63
N GLN A 83 5.97 -1.27 -1.83
CA GLN A 83 7.02 -2.15 -2.31
C GLN A 83 6.59 -3.60 -2.12
N LEU A 84 6.21 -4.23 -3.21
CA LEU A 84 6.00 -5.66 -3.29
C LEU A 84 7.36 -6.36 -3.38
N LEU A 85 7.55 -7.41 -2.58
CA LEU A 85 8.77 -8.24 -2.52
C LEU A 85 8.52 -9.62 -3.16
N SER A 86 7.31 -10.16 -2.98
CA SER A 86 6.91 -11.48 -3.49
C SER A 86 5.44 -11.43 -3.93
N PRO A 87 5.04 -12.13 -5.01
CA PRO A 87 5.82 -13.08 -5.82
C PRO A 87 6.77 -12.44 -6.84
N ARG A 88 6.72 -11.13 -7.00
CA ARG A 88 7.63 -10.35 -7.85
C ARG A 88 7.97 -9.06 -7.15
N GLU A 89 9.22 -8.64 -7.24
CA GLU A 89 9.62 -7.34 -6.74
C GLU A 89 9.08 -6.22 -7.64
N VAL A 90 8.29 -5.31 -7.05
CA VAL A 90 7.71 -4.14 -7.71
C VAL A 90 7.60 -3.03 -6.69
N THR A 91 8.17 -1.86 -6.98
CA THR A 91 7.91 -0.64 -6.22
C THR A 91 6.99 0.24 -7.04
N THR A 92 5.87 0.65 -6.45
CA THR A 92 4.93 1.54 -7.12
C THR A 92 5.37 2.99 -7.07
N GLU A 93 4.70 3.85 -7.82
CA GLU A 93 4.68 5.28 -7.52
C GLU A 93 4.07 5.54 -6.13
N LYS A 94 4.26 6.77 -5.64
CA LYS A 94 3.85 7.19 -4.29
C LYS A 94 2.49 7.87 -4.32
N ALA A 95 1.63 7.52 -3.38
CA ALA A 95 0.42 8.28 -3.09
C ALA A 95 0.78 9.42 -2.15
N ARG A 96 0.52 10.67 -2.56
CA ARG A 96 0.77 11.85 -1.75
C ARG A 96 -0.47 12.28 -0.96
N VAL A 97 -0.23 12.81 0.22
CA VAL A 97 -1.21 13.47 1.09
C VAL A 97 -0.71 14.86 1.44
N SER A 98 -1.64 15.79 1.61
CA SER A 98 -1.40 17.19 1.97
C SER A 98 -2.52 17.74 2.84
#